data_AF-A0A9I9E949-F1
#
_entry.id   AF-A0A9I9E949-F1
#
_cell.length_a   1.000
_cell.length_b   1.000
_cell.length_c   1.000
_cell.angle_alpha   90.00
_cell.angle_beta   90.00
_cell.angle_gamma   90.00
#
_symmetry.space_group_name_H-M   'P 1'
#
loop_
_entity.id
_entity.type
_entity.pdbx_description
1 polymer ?
#
loop_
_entity_poly.entity_id
_entity_poly.type
_entity_poly.pdbx_seq_one_letter_code
_entity_poly.pdbx_strand_id
1 'polypeptide(L)'
;PRSAGIAFRAVVRHGTQLEVDYVLTTDLPSSDPPTTTSTSSDPESSTGPPTTVAVTDQVKKDQVIDPEKYAKDNKTVRGHLLNHMSDPMFDLFVVQKSAKDIWSTLESRYEGDDAGRKKYVVGKWLQFQMTDDKPVVEQIHEYENLVANVLSEGVKMCEILQANVLLEKFPPSWNDYRNHLKHKKKDLKL
;
A
#
# COMPACT_ATOMS: atom_id res chain seq x y z
N PRO A 1 19.08 -14.23 -5.88
CA PRO A 1 18.45 -12.96 -6.34
C PRO A 1 17.12 -12.60 -5.66
N ARG A 2 16.20 -13.57 -5.41
CA ARG A 2 14.87 -13.30 -4.81
C ARG A 2 14.85 -13.10 -3.28
N SER A 3 15.73 -13.76 -2.52
CA SER A 3 15.78 -13.58 -1.04
C SER A 3 16.46 -12.28 -0.58
N ALA A 4 17.39 -11.72 -1.37
CA ALA A 4 18.03 -10.45 -1.07
C ALA A 4 17.05 -9.26 -1.17
N GLY A 5 16.09 -9.32 -2.10
CA GLY A 5 15.07 -8.28 -2.28
C GLY A 5 14.03 -8.23 -1.16
N ILE A 6 13.78 -9.35 -0.47
CA ILE A 6 12.84 -9.40 0.67
C ILE A 6 13.52 -8.86 1.94
N ALA A 7 14.79 -9.19 2.16
CA ALA A 7 15.56 -8.67 3.30
C ALA A 7 15.79 -7.15 3.19
N PHE A 8 16.07 -6.63 1.99
CA PHE A 8 16.18 -5.19 1.75
C PHE A 8 14.84 -4.47 2.01
N ARG A 9 13.71 -5.09 1.61
CA ARG A 9 12.37 -4.58 1.92
C ARG A 9 12.06 -4.57 3.42
N ALA A 10 12.53 -5.51 4.22
CA ALA A 10 12.25 -5.51 5.67
C ALA A 10 13.07 -4.47 6.44
N VAL A 11 14.35 -4.30 6.09
CA VAL A 11 15.25 -3.32 6.71
C VAL A 11 14.82 -1.88 6.35
N VAL A 12 14.43 -1.65 5.10
CA VAL A 12 13.94 -0.34 4.63
C VAL A 12 12.55 -0.01 5.22
N ARG A 13 11.67 -1.00 5.37
CA ARG A 13 10.29 -0.79 5.86
C ARG A 13 10.18 -0.52 7.37
N HIS A 14 11.11 -1.02 8.19
CA HIS A 14 11.07 -0.79 9.64
C HIS A 14 11.99 0.32 10.15
N GLY A 15 13.15 0.56 9.52
CA GLY A 15 14.12 1.56 9.97
C GLY A 15 14.02 2.90 9.24
N THR A 16 13.70 2.89 7.95
CA THR A 16 13.79 4.08 7.08
C THR A 16 12.45 4.58 6.56
N GLN A 17 11.35 3.85 6.75
CA GLN A 17 10.04 4.27 6.24
C GLN A 17 9.57 5.58 6.89
N LEU A 18 9.84 5.78 8.18
CA LEU A 18 9.52 7.05 8.85
C LEU A 18 10.29 8.25 8.30
N GLU A 19 11.51 8.03 7.79
CA GLU A 19 12.39 9.10 7.29
C GLU A 19 12.17 9.37 5.80
N VAL A 20 11.89 8.32 5.01
CA VAL A 20 11.62 8.40 3.57
C VAL A 20 10.19 8.90 3.29
N ASP A 21 9.19 8.50 4.07
CA ASP A 21 7.83 9.05 3.94
C ASP A 21 7.80 10.55 4.27
N TYR A 22 8.62 11.02 5.23
CA TYR A 22 8.75 12.46 5.54
C TYR A 22 9.29 13.28 4.35
N VAL A 23 10.24 12.73 3.58
CA VAL A 23 10.89 13.43 2.45
C VAL A 23 10.08 13.35 1.15
N LEU A 24 9.33 12.27 0.91
CA LEU A 24 8.63 12.05 -0.36
C LEU A 24 7.20 12.63 -0.41
N THR A 25 6.53 12.78 0.74
CA THR A 25 5.10 13.15 0.80
C THR A 25 4.82 14.64 0.94
N THR A 26 5.84 15.49 1.12
CA THR A 26 5.67 16.94 1.28
C THR A 26 5.70 17.66 -0.08
N ASP A 27 4.61 18.39 -0.39
CA ASP A 27 4.53 19.30 -1.53
C ASP A 27 4.94 20.72 -1.10
N LEU A 28 5.81 21.35 -1.88
CA LEU A 28 6.20 22.75 -1.68
C LEU A 28 5.13 23.68 -2.29
N PRO A 29 4.72 24.78 -1.63
CA PRO A 29 3.91 25.80 -2.27
C PRO A 29 4.72 26.53 -3.36
N SER A 30 4.17 26.54 -4.58
CA SER A 30 4.73 27.28 -5.73
C SER A 30 4.85 28.76 -5.39
N SER A 31 6.07 29.29 -5.39
CA SER A 31 6.35 30.72 -5.20
C SER A 31 6.65 31.38 -6.54
N ASP A 32 5.62 31.95 -7.18
CA ASP A 32 5.80 32.98 -8.20
C ASP A 32 5.89 34.36 -7.50
N PRO A 33 6.77 35.29 -7.94
CA PRO A 33 6.89 36.60 -7.30
C PRO A 33 5.82 37.58 -7.81
N PRO A 34 5.11 38.33 -6.95
CA PRO A 34 4.27 39.42 -7.41
C PRO A 34 5.09 40.71 -7.59
N THR A 35 4.96 41.29 -8.78
CA THR A 35 5.38 42.65 -9.13
C THR A 35 4.65 43.69 -8.27
N THR A 36 5.40 44.63 -7.71
CA THR A 36 4.92 45.80 -6.95
C THR A 36 4.01 46.72 -7.77
N THR A 37 2.89 47.17 -7.20
CA THR A 37 2.30 48.50 -7.47
C THR A 37 1.50 48.96 -6.24
N SER A 38 1.74 50.21 -5.85
CA SER A 38 1.28 50.93 -4.66
C SER A 38 -0.25 51.11 -4.56
N THR A 39 -0.78 51.20 -3.33
CA THR A 39 -1.43 52.41 -2.75
C THR A 39 -2.48 52.06 -1.66
N SER A 40 -2.21 52.59 -0.45
CA SER A 40 -3.14 53.16 0.55
C SER A 40 -4.31 52.35 1.13
N SER A 41 -4.24 52.16 2.46
CA SER A 41 -5.18 52.67 3.48
C SER A 41 -5.47 51.62 4.55
N ASP A 42 -5.10 51.95 5.79
CA ASP A 42 -5.53 51.41 7.07
C ASP A 42 -6.25 52.57 7.83
N PRO A 43 -6.81 52.40 9.03
CA PRO A 43 -7.47 51.24 9.64
C PRO A 43 -8.71 51.65 10.48
N GLU A 44 -9.54 50.71 10.94
CA GLU A 44 -10.33 50.86 12.18
C GLU A 44 -10.72 49.46 12.69
N SER A 45 -10.94 49.14 13.96
CA SER A 45 -10.58 49.66 15.29
C SER A 45 -11.39 48.79 16.27
N SER A 46 -10.80 48.47 17.43
CA SER A 46 -11.50 48.24 18.71
C SER A 46 -12.20 46.89 18.95
N THR A 47 -12.30 46.29 20.14
CA THR A 47 -11.60 46.28 21.46
C THR A 47 -12.40 45.25 22.29
N GLY A 48 -11.75 44.35 23.03
CA GLY A 48 -12.34 43.75 24.26
C GLY A 48 -12.40 42.21 24.36
N PRO A 49 -11.76 41.57 25.38
CA PRO A 49 -11.83 40.15 25.74
C PRO A 49 -12.59 39.92 27.07
N PRO A 50 -12.51 38.77 27.81
CA PRO A 50 -12.33 37.34 27.47
C PRO A 50 -13.44 36.44 28.12
N THR A 51 -13.47 35.12 27.88
CA THR A 51 -13.62 34.06 28.91
C THR A 51 -13.41 32.66 28.30
N THR A 52 -12.23 32.12 28.60
CA THR A 52 -11.89 30.73 28.97
C THR A 52 -12.87 29.59 28.66
N VAL A 53 -12.44 28.64 27.83
CA VAL A 53 -12.38 27.20 28.17
C VAL A 53 -11.32 26.52 27.31
N ALA A 54 -10.41 25.81 27.98
CA ALA A 54 -9.37 25.02 27.37
C ALA A 54 -9.97 23.79 26.66
N VAL A 55 -9.71 23.66 25.37
CA VAL A 55 -9.61 22.36 24.70
C VAL A 55 -8.23 22.31 24.08
N THR A 56 -7.44 21.35 24.52
CA THR A 56 -6.15 20.96 23.97
C THR A 56 -6.35 20.50 22.53
N ASP A 57 -6.30 21.41 21.57
CA ASP A 57 -6.19 21.06 20.16
C ASP A 57 -4.73 21.07 19.76
N GLN A 58 -4.26 19.89 19.39
CA GLN A 58 -2.91 19.67 18.93
C GLN A 58 -2.63 20.61 17.76
N VAL A 59 -1.68 21.50 17.98
CA VAL A 59 -1.14 22.41 16.98
C VAL A 59 -0.79 21.60 15.74
N LYS A 60 -1.61 21.74 14.69
CA LYS A 60 -1.18 21.56 13.31
C LYS A 60 0.05 22.44 13.16
N LYS A 61 1.22 21.83 13.29
CA LYS A 61 2.49 22.49 13.05
C LYS A 61 2.58 22.61 11.54
N ASP A 62 2.08 23.72 11.02
CA ASP A 62 2.44 24.20 9.68
C ASP A 62 3.97 24.26 9.66
N GLN A 63 4.61 23.18 9.22
CA GLN A 63 6.04 23.12 9.06
C GLN A 63 6.36 23.96 7.84
N VAL A 64 6.85 25.17 8.09
CA VAL A 64 7.59 25.96 7.10
C VAL A 64 8.69 25.05 6.57
N ILE A 65 8.54 24.57 5.34
CA ILE A 65 9.55 23.76 4.66
C ILE A 65 10.76 24.66 4.46
N ASP A 66 11.86 24.36 5.14
CA ASP A 66 13.14 25.00 4.88
C ASP A 66 13.64 24.57 3.49
N PRO A 67 13.70 25.48 2.49
CA PRO A 67 14.08 25.13 1.13
C PRO A 67 15.52 24.60 1.04
N GLU A 68 16.41 25.05 1.93
CA GLU A 68 17.81 24.61 1.95
C GLU A 68 17.93 23.17 2.45
N LYS A 69 17.20 22.85 3.52
CA LYS A 69 17.11 21.48 4.04
C LYS A 69 16.53 20.55 2.98
N TYR A 70 15.42 20.94 2.34
CA TYR A 70 14.80 20.14 1.28
C TYR A 70 15.76 19.87 0.11
N ALA A 71 16.48 20.90 -0.35
CA ALA A 71 17.44 20.72 -1.45
C ALA A 71 18.57 19.74 -1.10
N LYS A 72 19.06 19.78 0.15
CA LYS A 72 20.07 18.85 0.66
C LYS A 72 19.55 17.42 0.74
N ASP A 73 18.35 17.24 1.29
CA ASP A 73 17.72 15.93 1.45
C ASP A 73 17.42 15.32 0.08
N ASN A 74 16.84 16.11 -0.83
CA ASN A 74 16.61 15.70 -2.21
C ASN A 74 17.89 15.23 -2.91
N LYS A 75 18.98 15.98 -2.80
CA LYS A 75 20.27 15.60 -3.41
C LYS A 75 20.79 14.29 -2.83
N THR A 76 20.67 14.10 -1.52
CA THR A 76 21.15 12.92 -0.81
C THR A 76 20.36 11.67 -1.21
N VAL A 77 19.03 11.73 -1.13
CA VAL A 77 18.15 10.61 -1.49
C VAL A 77 18.28 10.26 -2.96
N ARG A 78 18.32 11.28 -3.84
CA ARG A 78 18.55 11.09 -5.27
C ARG A 78 19.87 10.36 -5.56
N GLY A 79 20.94 10.78 -4.89
CA GLY A 79 22.26 10.15 -5.03
C GLY A 79 22.21 8.67 -4.65
N HIS A 80 21.57 8.34 -3.54
CA HIS A 80 21.37 6.96 -3.12
C HIS A 80 20.55 6.15 -4.12
N LEU A 81 19.41 6.68 -4.59
CA LEU A 81 18.57 6.01 -5.57
C LEU A 81 19.36 5.65 -6.82
N LEU A 82 20.05 6.64 -7.41
CA LEU A 82 20.82 6.46 -8.64
C LEU A 82 21.98 5.47 -8.46
N ASN A 83 22.69 5.52 -7.33
CA ASN A 83 23.84 4.64 -7.06
C ASN A 83 23.46 3.15 -6.96
N HIS A 84 22.21 2.84 -6.63
CA HIS A 84 21.71 1.47 -6.53
C HIS A 84 21.02 0.97 -7.81
N MET A 85 21.01 1.77 -8.88
CA MET A 85 20.48 1.37 -10.17
C MET A 85 21.54 0.66 -11.02
N SER A 86 21.10 -0.18 -11.95
CA SER A 86 21.94 -0.66 -13.05
C SER A 86 22.19 0.48 -14.06
N ASP A 87 23.29 0.43 -14.78
CA ASP A 87 23.68 1.48 -15.76
C ASP A 87 22.54 1.94 -16.69
N PRO A 88 21.72 1.04 -17.31
CA PRO A 88 20.63 1.49 -18.18
C PRO A 88 19.52 2.27 -17.45
N MET A 89 19.29 1.97 -16.17
CA MET A 89 18.31 2.67 -15.33
C MET A 89 18.89 3.98 -14.81
N PHE A 90 20.18 3.99 -14.46
CA PHE A 90 20.88 5.21 -14.10
C PHE A 90 20.80 6.25 -15.23
N ASP A 91 21.12 5.85 -16.47
CA ASP A 91 21.08 6.75 -17.64
C ASP A 91 19.69 7.34 -17.89
N LEU A 92 18.63 6.59 -17.60
CA LEU A 92 17.25 7.06 -17.74
C LEU A 92 16.89 8.11 -16.69
N PHE A 93 17.37 7.96 -15.46
CA PHE A 93 16.95 8.79 -14.32
C PHE A 93 17.96 9.88 -13.92
N VAL A 94 19.18 9.86 -14.44
CA VAL A 94 20.23 10.86 -14.13
C VAL A 94 19.85 12.28 -14.56
N VAL A 95 18.91 12.44 -15.50
CA VAL A 95 18.40 13.75 -15.92
C VAL A 95 17.35 14.33 -14.97
N GLN A 96 16.67 13.47 -14.19
CA GLN A 96 15.61 13.86 -13.27
C GLN A 96 16.25 14.53 -12.04
N LYS A 97 15.83 15.74 -11.67
CA LYS A 97 16.42 16.50 -10.55
C LYS A 97 15.78 16.21 -9.19
N SER A 98 14.57 15.65 -9.21
CA SER A 98 13.75 15.37 -8.06
C SER A 98 13.84 13.88 -7.70
N ALA A 99 14.26 13.58 -6.47
CA ALA A 99 14.22 12.23 -5.92
C ALA A 99 12.79 11.69 -5.87
N LYS A 100 11.81 12.57 -5.60
CA LYS A 100 10.39 12.26 -5.61
C LYS A 100 9.93 11.77 -6.97
N ASP A 101 10.30 12.47 -8.05
CA ASP A 101 9.90 12.08 -9.41
C ASP A 101 10.50 10.73 -9.82
N ILE A 102 11.77 10.50 -9.46
CA ILE A 102 12.45 9.22 -9.68
C ILE A 102 11.69 8.13 -8.94
N TRP A 103 11.41 8.34 -7.65
CA TRP A 103 10.68 7.37 -6.84
C TRP A 103 9.28 7.08 -7.40
N SER A 104 8.47 8.11 -7.67
CA SER A 104 7.12 7.96 -8.22
C SER A 104 7.12 7.26 -9.58
N THR A 105 8.13 7.49 -10.42
CA THR A 105 8.24 6.79 -11.71
C THR A 105 8.59 5.32 -11.51
N LEU A 106 9.53 5.01 -10.60
CA LEU A 106 9.88 3.63 -10.27
C LEU A 106 8.68 2.89 -9.68
N GLU A 107 7.97 3.55 -8.78
CA GLU A 107 6.74 3.09 -8.15
C GLU A 107 5.70 2.78 -9.24
N SER A 108 5.36 3.74 -10.09
CA SER A 108 4.40 3.52 -11.18
C SER A 108 4.80 2.40 -12.16
N ARG A 109 6.08 2.31 -12.54
CA ARG A 109 6.57 1.35 -13.54
C ARG A 109 6.71 -0.07 -13.00
N TYR A 110 7.03 -0.21 -11.72
CA TYR A 110 7.41 -1.50 -11.12
C TYR A 110 6.53 -1.94 -9.95
N GLU A 111 5.62 -1.10 -9.45
CA GLU A 111 4.47 -1.56 -8.65
C GLU A 111 3.43 -2.31 -9.48
N GLY A 112 3.59 -2.32 -10.80
CA GLY A 112 2.75 -3.06 -11.75
C GLY A 112 2.76 -4.59 -11.62
N ASP A 113 3.48 -5.19 -10.66
CA ASP A 113 3.37 -6.64 -10.39
C ASP A 113 2.28 -6.99 -9.35
N ASP A 114 1.41 -6.04 -9.02
CA ASP A 114 0.17 -6.33 -8.29
C ASP A 114 -0.76 -7.24 -9.13
N ALA A 115 -0.88 -7.02 -10.43
CA ALA A 115 -1.68 -7.87 -11.31
C ALA A 115 -1.13 -9.31 -11.40
N GLY A 116 0.20 -9.47 -11.47
CA GLY A 116 0.87 -10.77 -11.48
C GLY A 116 0.72 -11.50 -10.15
N ARG A 117 0.88 -10.77 -9.05
CA ARG A 117 0.73 -11.32 -7.69
C ARG A 117 -0.71 -11.71 -7.37
N LYS A 118 -1.68 -10.84 -7.66
CA LYS A 118 -3.13 -11.14 -7.56
C LYS A 118 -3.47 -12.40 -8.35
N LYS A 119 -3.04 -12.48 -9.61
CA LYS A 119 -3.25 -13.66 -10.46
C LYS A 119 -2.60 -14.91 -9.86
N TYR A 120 -1.41 -14.78 -9.28
CA TYR A 120 -0.70 -15.89 -8.65
C TYR A 120 -1.41 -16.43 -7.41
N VAL A 121 -1.80 -15.56 -6.47
CA VAL A 121 -2.49 -15.99 -5.23
C VAL A 121 -3.86 -16.59 -5.53
N VAL A 122 -4.61 -15.99 -6.47
CA VAL A 122 -5.89 -16.54 -6.95
C VAL A 122 -5.67 -17.89 -7.63
N GLY A 123 -4.63 -17.99 -8.47
CA GLY A 123 -4.25 -19.25 -9.12
C GLY A 123 -3.92 -20.36 -8.12
N LYS A 124 -3.14 -20.06 -7.08
CA LYS A 124 -2.83 -21.01 -6.00
C LYS A 124 -4.07 -21.48 -5.25
N TRP A 125 -4.94 -20.54 -4.88
CA TRP A 125 -6.20 -20.87 -4.22
C TRP A 125 -7.07 -21.78 -5.08
N LEU A 126 -7.21 -21.48 -6.38
CA LEU A 126 -7.99 -22.30 -7.31
C LEU A 126 -7.36 -23.68 -7.60
N GLN A 127 -6.04 -23.81 -7.52
CA GLN A 127 -5.33 -25.07 -7.75
C GLN A 127 -5.25 -25.97 -6.51
N PHE A 128 -5.53 -25.43 -5.31
CA PHE A 128 -5.56 -26.23 -4.08
C PHE A 128 -6.54 -27.40 -4.22
N GLN A 129 -6.16 -28.56 -3.70
CA GLN A 129 -7.01 -29.76 -3.69
C GLN A 129 -6.71 -30.54 -2.42
N MET A 130 -7.75 -30.96 -1.69
CA MET A 130 -7.54 -31.82 -0.54
C MET A 130 -7.27 -33.26 -0.98
N THR A 131 -6.50 -33.96 -0.17
CA THR A 131 -6.09 -35.33 -0.39
C THR A 131 -6.46 -36.20 0.81
N ASP A 132 -6.64 -37.50 0.59
CA ASP A 132 -7.06 -38.46 1.63
C ASP A 132 -5.93 -38.81 2.63
N ASP A 133 -4.67 -38.51 2.30
CA ASP A 133 -3.49 -38.81 3.11
C ASP A 133 -3.26 -37.82 4.26
N LYS A 134 -3.98 -36.69 4.30
CA LYS A 134 -3.83 -35.65 5.30
C LYS A 134 -5.12 -35.43 6.10
N PRO A 135 -5.03 -35.04 7.39
CA PRO A 135 -6.21 -34.66 8.16
C PRO A 135 -6.96 -33.49 7.52
N VAL A 136 -8.28 -33.62 7.37
CA VAL A 136 -9.14 -32.59 6.74
C VAL A 136 -9.02 -31.24 7.45
N VAL A 137 -8.87 -31.22 8.77
CA VAL A 137 -8.75 -29.99 9.57
C VAL A 137 -7.48 -29.20 9.20
N GLU A 138 -6.34 -29.88 9.05
CA GLU A 138 -5.09 -29.23 8.62
C GLU A 138 -5.24 -28.62 7.23
N GLN A 139 -5.87 -29.36 6.33
CA GLN A 139 -6.10 -28.92 4.95
C GLN A 139 -7.11 -27.75 4.87
N ILE A 140 -8.07 -27.66 5.80
CA ILE A 140 -8.96 -26.50 5.91
C ILE A 140 -8.16 -25.25 6.30
N HIS A 141 -7.23 -25.35 7.24
CA HIS A 141 -6.38 -24.21 7.60
C HIS A 141 -5.45 -23.80 6.44
N GLU A 142 -4.91 -24.75 5.68
CA GLU A 142 -4.18 -24.45 4.44
C GLU A 142 -5.06 -23.64 3.46
N TYR A 143 -6.33 -24.05 3.29
CA TYR A 143 -7.29 -23.33 2.45
C TYR A 143 -7.61 -21.93 2.97
N GLU A 144 -7.88 -21.77 4.28
CA GLU A 144 -8.15 -20.47 4.91
C GLU A 144 -6.98 -19.50 4.73
N ASN A 145 -5.74 -19.99 4.85
CA ASN A 145 -4.54 -19.20 4.58
C ASN A 145 -4.47 -18.74 3.11
N LEU A 146 -4.86 -19.61 2.15
CA LEU A 146 -4.92 -19.22 0.74
C LEU A 146 -5.98 -18.14 0.49
N VAL A 147 -7.14 -18.24 1.13
CA VAL A 147 -8.18 -17.19 1.06
C VAL A 147 -7.67 -15.89 1.67
N ALA A 148 -7.04 -15.93 2.85
CA ALA A 148 -6.47 -14.76 3.50
C ALA A 148 -5.43 -14.06 2.61
N ASN A 149 -4.60 -14.82 1.90
CA ASN A 149 -3.64 -14.28 0.93
C ASN A 149 -4.32 -13.62 -0.28
N VAL A 150 -5.48 -14.12 -0.73
CA VAL A 150 -6.23 -13.49 -1.82
C VAL A 150 -6.86 -12.17 -1.34
N LEU A 151 -7.40 -12.15 -0.13
CA LEU A 151 -7.99 -10.95 0.47
C LEU A 151 -6.95 -9.87 0.79
N SER A 152 -5.75 -10.24 1.22
CA SER A 152 -4.67 -9.29 1.53
C SER A 152 -4.13 -8.56 0.29
N GLU A 153 -4.23 -9.19 -0.89
CA GLU A 153 -3.96 -8.55 -2.18
C GLU A 153 -5.14 -7.68 -2.66
N GLY A 154 -6.16 -7.45 -1.83
CA GLY A 154 -7.30 -6.57 -2.15
C GLY A 154 -8.32 -7.15 -3.13
N VAL A 155 -8.26 -8.46 -3.41
CA VAL A 155 -9.25 -9.15 -4.24
C VAL A 155 -10.51 -9.39 -3.41
N LYS A 156 -11.61 -8.74 -3.76
CA LYS A 156 -12.91 -8.97 -3.11
C LYS A 156 -13.46 -10.33 -3.53
N MET A 157 -13.87 -11.14 -2.56
CA MET A 157 -14.42 -12.47 -2.80
C MET A 157 -15.75 -12.64 -2.05
N CYS A 158 -16.72 -13.26 -2.73
CA CYS A 158 -18.00 -13.59 -2.12
C CYS A 158 -17.86 -14.85 -1.25
N GLU A 159 -18.39 -14.81 -0.01
CA GLU A 159 -18.39 -15.95 0.91
C GLU A 159 -19.06 -17.20 0.31
N ILE A 160 -20.12 -17.01 -0.50
CA ILE A 160 -20.81 -18.11 -1.20
C ILE A 160 -19.87 -18.77 -2.20
N LEU A 161 -19.08 -17.99 -2.95
CA LEU A 161 -18.09 -18.54 -3.88
C LEU A 161 -16.99 -19.27 -3.11
N GLN A 162 -16.49 -18.70 -2.01
CA GLN A 162 -15.49 -19.34 -1.17
C GLN A 162 -15.97 -20.70 -0.62
N ALA A 163 -17.22 -20.77 -0.13
CA ALA A 163 -17.80 -22.02 0.37
C ALA A 163 -17.99 -23.05 -0.74
N ASN A 164 -18.45 -22.63 -1.92
CA ASN A 164 -18.61 -23.51 -3.08
C ASN A 164 -17.27 -24.05 -3.57
N VAL A 165 -16.23 -23.21 -3.64
CA VAL A 165 -14.89 -23.68 -4.02
C VAL A 165 -14.36 -24.67 -3.00
N LEU A 166 -14.49 -24.40 -1.70
CA LEU A 166 -14.09 -25.33 -0.63
C LEU A 166 -14.81 -26.68 -0.74
N LEU A 167 -16.12 -26.67 -0.98
CA LEU A 167 -16.91 -27.88 -1.22
C LEU A 167 -16.39 -28.65 -2.44
N GLU A 168 -15.91 -27.94 -3.46
CA GLU A 168 -15.28 -28.58 -4.60
C GLU A 168 -13.89 -29.16 -4.28
N LYS A 169 -13.21 -28.67 -3.24
CA LYS A 169 -11.85 -29.09 -2.87
C LYS A 169 -11.78 -30.31 -1.95
N PHE A 170 -12.90 -30.78 -1.42
CA PHE A 170 -12.92 -31.96 -0.55
C PHE A 170 -12.28 -33.19 -1.19
N PRO A 171 -11.67 -34.07 -0.38
CA PRO A 171 -10.97 -35.22 -0.89
C PRO A 171 -11.96 -36.28 -1.41
N PRO A 172 -11.51 -37.21 -2.28
CA PRO A 172 -12.37 -38.23 -2.87
C PRO A 172 -13.19 -39.06 -1.88
N SER A 173 -12.65 -39.36 -0.68
CA SER A 173 -13.41 -40.09 0.35
C SER A 173 -14.66 -39.35 0.87
N TRP A 174 -14.78 -38.04 0.62
CA TRP A 174 -15.91 -37.20 1.04
C TRP A 174 -16.95 -36.99 -0.08
N ASN A 175 -16.85 -37.71 -1.19
CA ASN A 175 -17.71 -37.47 -2.35
C ASN A 175 -19.21 -37.69 -2.03
N ASP A 176 -19.54 -38.66 -1.19
CA ASP A 176 -20.92 -38.91 -0.75
C ASP A 176 -21.49 -37.73 0.06
N TYR A 177 -20.68 -37.16 0.95
CA TYR A 177 -21.04 -35.97 1.73
C TYR A 177 -21.22 -34.74 0.82
N ARG A 178 -20.30 -34.55 -0.14
CA ARG A 178 -20.37 -33.48 -1.13
C ARG A 178 -21.64 -33.59 -2.00
N ASN A 179 -21.97 -34.79 -2.47
CA ASN A 179 -23.18 -35.06 -3.23
C ASN A 179 -24.44 -34.84 -2.38
N HIS A 180 -24.41 -35.28 -1.12
CA HIS A 180 -25.50 -35.00 -0.18
C HIS A 180 -25.75 -33.49 -0.06
N LEU A 181 -24.71 -32.66 0.09
CA LEU A 181 -24.83 -31.20 0.19
C LEU A 181 -25.35 -30.56 -1.11
N LYS A 182 -24.90 -31.02 -2.29
CA LYS A 182 -25.36 -30.49 -3.59
C LYS A 182 -26.85 -30.76 -3.86
N HIS A 183 -27.35 -31.89 -3.41
CA HIS A 183 -28.73 -32.33 -3.66
C HIS A 183 -29.71 -32.00 -2.52
N LYS A 184 -29.23 -31.48 -1.39
CA LYS A 184 -30.08 -31.02 -0.30
C LYS A 184 -30.69 -29.65 -0.64
N LYS A 185 -31.66 -29.66 -1.57
CA LYS A 185 -32.60 -28.56 -1.74
C LYS A 185 -33.51 -28.54 -0.51
N LYS A 186 -33.06 -27.91 0.59
CA LYS A 186 -33.91 -27.65 1.75
C LYS A 186 -34.53 -26.28 1.58
N ASP A 187 -35.85 -26.30 1.49
CA ASP A 187 -36.77 -25.19 1.61
C ASP A 187 -36.36 -24.27 2.77
N LEU A 188 -35.64 -23.20 2.45
CA LEU A 188 -35.56 -22.04 3.34
C LEU A 188 -36.92 -21.34 3.22
N LYS A 189 -37.91 -21.82 4.01
CA LYS A 189 -39.03 -20.96 4.37
C LYS A 189 -38.44 -19.81 5.18
N LEU A 190 -38.52 -18.63 4.57
CA LEU A 190 -38.21 -17.32 5.15
C LEU A 190 -39.04 -17.08 6.42
#